data_AF-A0A962HAB7-F1
#
_entry.id   AF-A0A962HAB7-F1
#
_cell.length_a   1.000
_cell.length_b   1.000
_cell.length_c   1.000
_cell.angle_alpha   90.00
_cell.angle_beta   90.00
_cell.angle_gamma   90.00
#
_symmetry.space_group_name_H-M   'P 1'
#
loop_
_entity.id
_entity.type
_entity.pdbx_description
1 polymer ?
#
loop_
_entity_poly.entity_id
_entity_poly.type
_entity_poly.pdbx_seq_one_letter_code
_entity_poly.pdbx_strand_id
1 'polypeptide(L)'
;MLAPRSRDAYEKHLAELNAKYGADKSQQALKEAVLSANQAPPKIQPGSGNPNQVALPADLVPGQKLRVELLPHGDSQFLFQDEVFDALGLEDALAGVKRSYVIDQIVLLSNPDRMIQIDHLLELARIGRDLEVTTAYQQGNELKLISAQ
;
A
#
# COMPACT_ATOMS: atom_id res chain seq x y z
N MET A 1 23.74 50.60 12.23
CA MET A 1 24.33 50.66 10.88
C MET A 1 24.85 49.28 10.53
N LEU A 2 24.17 48.51 9.67
CA LEU A 2 24.65 47.19 9.24
C LEU A 2 25.47 47.38 7.94
N ALA A 3 26.77 47.12 8.00
CA ALA A 3 27.65 47.14 6.83
C ALA A 3 27.30 45.96 5.89
N PRO A 4 27.30 46.17 4.56
CA PRO A 4 27.01 45.10 3.60
C PRO A 4 28.17 44.10 3.59
N ARG A 5 27.87 42.81 3.86
CA ARG A 5 28.83 41.72 3.70
C ARG A 5 29.33 41.70 2.26
N SER A 6 30.64 41.86 2.07
CA SER A 6 31.30 41.89 0.77
C SER A 6 31.07 40.57 0.02
N ARG A 7 30.87 40.67 -1.29
CA ARG A 7 30.54 39.56 -2.21
C ARG A 7 31.49 38.36 -2.06
N ASP A 8 32.77 38.61 -1.83
CA ASP A 8 33.81 37.59 -1.58
C ASP A 8 33.55 36.71 -0.35
N ALA A 9 32.96 37.27 0.72
CA ALA A 9 32.63 36.51 1.93
C ALA A 9 31.45 35.56 1.68
N TYR A 10 30.55 35.93 0.77
CA TYR A 10 29.41 35.11 0.38
C TYR A 10 29.83 33.96 -0.53
N GLU A 11 30.77 34.21 -1.46
CA GLU A 11 31.31 33.18 -2.35
C GLU A 11 32.16 32.15 -1.59
N LYS A 12 32.98 32.57 -0.62
CA LYS A 12 33.69 31.64 0.26
C LYS A 12 32.75 30.78 1.09
N HIS A 13 31.66 31.35 1.61
CA HIS A 13 30.68 30.62 2.40
C HIS A 13 29.88 29.62 1.54
N LEU A 14 29.60 29.95 0.27
CA LEU A 14 28.99 29.02 -0.69
C LEU A 14 29.95 27.88 -1.06
N ALA A 15 31.24 28.15 -1.22
CA ALA A 15 32.24 27.13 -1.49
C ALA A 15 32.42 26.17 -0.30
N GLU A 16 32.42 26.69 0.94
CA GLU A 16 32.41 25.85 2.16
C GLU A 16 31.13 25.03 2.30
N LEU A 17 29.96 25.59 1.95
CA LEU A 17 28.70 24.84 1.94
C LEU A 17 28.71 23.72 0.90
N ASN A 18 29.21 23.97 -0.30
CA ASN A 18 29.38 22.92 -1.32
C ASN A 18 30.43 21.87 -0.92
N ALA A 19 31.50 22.25 -0.23
CA ALA A 19 32.47 21.29 0.29
C ALA A 19 31.90 20.45 1.45
N LYS A 20 31.03 21.04 2.27
CA LYS A 20 30.45 20.41 3.48
C LYS A 20 29.17 19.61 3.21
N TYR A 21 28.45 19.90 2.12
CA TYR A 21 27.18 19.26 1.76
C TYR A 21 27.09 18.75 0.31
N GLY A 22 28.10 19.02 -0.54
CA GLY A 22 28.04 18.80 -1.99
C GLY A 22 28.77 17.56 -2.51
N ALA A 23 29.16 16.62 -1.65
CA ALA A 23 29.76 15.35 -2.09
C ALA A 23 29.37 14.19 -1.18
N ASP A 24 28.11 14.11 -0.79
CA ASP A 24 27.60 12.91 -0.16
C ASP A 24 27.16 11.91 -1.24
N LYS A 25 27.73 10.72 -1.16
CA LYS A 25 27.55 9.53 -2.03
C LYS A 25 26.09 9.14 -2.28
N SER A 26 25.15 9.78 -1.60
CA SER A 26 23.71 9.63 -1.74
C SER A 26 23.20 9.98 -3.13
N GLN A 27 23.75 11.00 -3.82
CA GLN A 27 23.28 11.35 -5.17
C GLN A 27 23.74 10.36 -6.24
N GLN A 28 24.92 9.75 -6.08
CA GLN A 28 25.36 8.67 -6.98
C GLN A 28 24.54 7.40 -6.73
N ALA A 29 24.31 7.03 -5.47
CA ALA A 29 23.43 5.92 -5.13
C ALA A 29 21.98 6.13 -5.61
N LEU A 30 21.46 7.36 -5.50
CA LEU A 30 20.15 7.73 -6.05
C LEU A 30 20.13 7.68 -7.58
N LYS A 31 21.20 8.12 -8.25
CA LYS A 31 21.31 8.03 -9.72
C LYS A 31 21.43 6.57 -10.19
N GLU A 32 22.17 5.72 -9.50
CA GLU A 32 22.24 4.28 -9.80
C GLU A 32 20.91 3.56 -9.52
N ALA A 33 20.22 3.90 -8.42
CA ALA A 33 18.89 3.37 -8.13
C ALA A 33 17.86 3.80 -9.18
N VAL A 34 17.90 5.06 -9.65
CA VAL A 34 17.01 5.57 -10.70
C VAL A 34 17.36 5.01 -12.08
N LEU A 35 18.63 4.71 -12.36
CA LEU A 35 19.03 4.00 -13.58
C LEU A 35 18.59 2.53 -13.55
N SER A 36 18.65 1.87 -12.39
CA SER A 36 18.16 0.50 -12.22
C SER A 36 16.64 0.40 -12.31
N ALA A 37 15.92 1.45 -11.88
CA ALA A 37 14.47 1.56 -12.04
C ALA A 37 14.01 1.83 -13.47
N ASN A 38 14.93 2.17 -14.39
CA ASN A 38 14.65 2.36 -15.82
C ASN A 38 15.04 1.15 -16.68
N GLN A 39 15.49 0.04 -16.09
CA GLN A 39 15.57 -1.22 -16.85
C GLN A 39 14.15 -1.71 -17.12
N ALA A 40 13.90 -2.05 -18.39
CA ALA A 40 12.57 -2.37 -18.91
C ALA A 40 11.84 -3.36 -18.00
N PRO A 41 10.57 -3.08 -17.64
CA PRO A 41 9.78 -4.02 -16.87
C PRO A 41 9.71 -5.37 -17.61
N PRO A 42 9.66 -6.51 -16.90
CA PRO A 42 9.30 -7.76 -17.56
C PRO A 42 8.01 -7.51 -18.31
N LYS A 43 8.00 -7.82 -19.61
CA LYS A 43 6.86 -7.57 -20.51
C LYS A 43 5.61 -8.24 -19.94
N ILE A 44 4.72 -7.44 -19.37
CA ILE A 44 3.32 -7.83 -19.15
C ILE A 44 2.48 -6.85 -19.96
N GLN A 45 1.97 -7.33 -21.09
CA GLN A 45 0.94 -6.68 -21.89
C GLN A 45 0.17 -7.83 -22.57
N PRO A 46 -1.17 -7.81 -22.70
CA PRO A 46 -2.06 -6.66 -22.57
C PRO A 46 -3.31 -6.89 -21.71
N GLY A 47 -3.64 -5.88 -20.93
CA GLY A 47 -4.98 -5.62 -20.46
C GLY A 47 -4.99 -4.19 -19.98
N SER A 48 -5.57 -3.28 -20.77
CA SER A 48 -5.98 -1.96 -20.32
C SER A 48 -7.02 -2.15 -19.22
N GLY A 49 -6.52 -2.38 -18.00
CA GLY A 49 -7.29 -2.60 -16.80
C GLY A 49 -7.60 -1.28 -16.14
N ASN A 50 -8.87 -1.07 -15.81
CA ASN A 50 -9.29 0.01 -14.92
C ASN A 50 -8.32 0.16 -13.73
N PRO A 51 -8.11 1.36 -13.19
CA PRO A 51 -7.34 1.59 -11.96
C PRO A 51 -7.93 0.93 -10.69
N ASN A 52 -8.94 0.05 -10.84
CA ASN A 52 -9.51 -0.80 -9.79
C ASN A 52 -9.28 -2.30 -10.08
N GLN A 53 -8.39 -2.66 -11.01
CA GLN A 53 -8.06 -4.07 -11.26
C GLN A 53 -7.09 -4.58 -10.22
N VAL A 54 -7.69 -5.07 -9.15
CA VAL A 54 -7.12 -6.01 -8.19
C VAL A 54 -6.31 -7.09 -8.95
N ALA A 55 -4.99 -7.12 -8.73
CA ALA A 55 -4.04 -8.07 -9.30
C ALA A 55 -4.20 -9.48 -8.72
N LEU A 56 -5.22 -10.18 -9.20
CA LEU A 56 -5.52 -11.55 -8.82
C LEU A 56 -4.49 -12.54 -9.41
N PRO A 57 -4.09 -13.61 -8.66
CA PRO A 57 -3.10 -14.58 -9.14
C PRO A 57 -3.46 -15.18 -10.51
N ALA A 58 -2.45 -15.30 -11.38
CA ALA A 58 -2.62 -15.60 -12.81
C ALA A 58 -3.26 -16.98 -13.12
N ASP A 59 -3.32 -17.89 -12.13
CA ASP A 59 -3.89 -19.24 -12.26
C ASP A 59 -5.31 -19.38 -11.71
N LEU A 60 -6.03 -18.27 -11.52
CA LEU A 60 -7.37 -18.31 -10.94
C LEU A 60 -8.42 -18.86 -11.90
N VAL A 61 -9.00 -20.01 -11.55
CA VAL A 61 -10.10 -20.63 -12.27
C VAL A 61 -11.43 -20.00 -11.83
N PRO A 62 -12.34 -19.61 -12.75
CA PRO A 62 -13.69 -19.16 -12.39
C PRO A 62 -14.39 -20.18 -11.49
N GLY A 63 -14.96 -19.71 -10.38
CA GLY A 63 -15.57 -20.57 -9.35
C GLY A 63 -14.63 -21.05 -8.25
N GLN A 64 -13.33 -20.73 -8.32
CA GLN A 64 -12.41 -20.93 -7.20
C GLN A 64 -12.81 -20.05 -6.01
N LYS A 65 -12.87 -20.67 -4.84
CA LYS A 65 -13.07 -19.99 -3.57
C LYS A 65 -11.80 -19.21 -3.21
N LEU A 66 -11.94 -17.89 -3.14
CA LEU A 66 -10.88 -16.96 -2.81
C LEU A 66 -10.89 -16.63 -1.32
N ARG A 67 -9.71 -16.73 -0.73
CA ARG A 67 -9.40 -16.08 0.55
C ARG A 67 -8.71 -14.76 0.25
N VAL A 68 -9.35 -13.66 0.62
CA VAL A 68 -8.82 -12.31 0.48
C VAL A 68 -8.05 -11.98 1.74
N GLU A 69 -6.83 -11.48 1.58
CA GLU A 69 -5.97 -11.07 2.70
C GLU A 69 -5.77 -9.56 2.67
N LEU A 70 -5.98 -8.94 3.83
CA LEU A 70 -5.86 -7.50 4.05
C LEU A 70 -4.86 -7.25 5.15
N LEU A 71 -4.20 -6.09 5.13
CA LEU A 71 -3.38 -5.62 6.25
C LEU A 71 -3.93 -4.27 6.76
N PRO A 72 -3.84 -3.98 8.06
CA PRO A 72 -4.25 -2.70 8.59
C PRO A 72 -3.37 -1.57 8.06
N HIS A 73 -3.98 -0.44 7.71
CA HIS A 73 -3.30 0.79 7.31
C HIS A 73 -3.98 2.01 7.92
N GLY A 74 -3.20 3.04 8.28
CA GLY A 74 -3.74 4.22 8.96
C GLY A 74 -4.65 3.86 10.16
N ASP A 75 -5.71 4.65 10.34
CA ASP A 75 -6.69 4.44 11.41
C ASP A 75 -7.91 3.62 10.95
N SER A 76 -8.29 3.74 9.68
CA SER A 76 -9.48 3.12 9.08
C SER A 76 -9.25 2.69 7.63
N GLN A 77 -8.01 2.39 7.28
CA GLN A 77 -7.61 2.03 5.93
C GLN A 77 -7.11 0.59 5.88
N PHE A 78 -7.11 0.02 4.69
CA PHE A 78 -6.71 -1.36 4.46
C PHE A 78 -5.71 -1.38 3.32
N LEU A 79 -4.61 -2.10 3.51
CA LEU A 79 -3.73 -2.44 2.43
C LEU A 79 -4.23 -3.75 1.81
N PHE A 80 -4.53 -3.70 0.52
CA PHE A 80 -4.97 -4.82 -0.29
C PHE A 80 -4.16 -4.85 -1.59
N GLN A 81 -3.36 -5.90 -1.79
CA GLN A 81 -2.54 -6.08 -3.00
C GLN A 81 -1.69 -4.83 -3.34
N ASP A 82 -0.97 -4.32 -2.34
CA ASP A 82 -0.10 -3.14 -2.42
C ASP A 82 -0.81 -1.78 -2.57
N GLU A 83 -2.13 -1.75 -2.63
CA GLU A 83 -2.93 -0.52 -2.68
C GLU A 83 -3.61 -0.25 -1.33
N VAL A 84 -3.67 1.03 -0.96
CA VAL A 84 -4.33 1.48 0.27
C VAL A 84 -5.73 1.95 -0.06
N PHE A 85 -6.72 1.33 0.56
CA PHE A 85 -8.14 1.65 0.43
C PHE A 85 -8.69 2.18 1.74
N ASP A 86 -9.63 3.13 1.65
CA ASP A 86 -10.58 3.36 2.74
C ASP A 86 -11.67 2.27 2.71
N ALA A 87 -12.59 2.28 3.68
CA ALA A 87 -13.62 1.26 3.79
C ALA A 87 -14.52 1.16 2.54
N LEU A 88 -14.93 2.31 1.99
CA LEU A 88 -15.80 2.37 0.80
C LEU A 88 -15.07 1.90 -0.47
N GLY A 89 -13.83 2.36 -0.68
CA GLY A 89 -13.02 1.94 -1.81
C GLY A 89 -12.68 0.45 -1.76
N LEU A 90 -12.46 -0.09 -0.56
CA LEU A 90 -12.24 -1.53 -0.37
C LEU A 90 -13.51 -2.33 -0.71
N GLU A 91 -14.68 -1.87 -0.27
CA GLU A 91 -15.96 -2.51 -0.58
C GLU A 91 -16.18 -2.59 -2.10
N ASP A 92 -15.97 -1.48 -2.82
CA ASP A 92 -16.09 -1.43 -4.28
C ASP A 92 -15.10 -2.36 -4.99
N ALA A 93 -13.85 -2.40 -4.51
CA ALA A 93 -12.82 -3.29 -5.05
C ALA A 93 -13.20 -4.77 -4.85
N LEU A 94 -13.66 -5.14 -3.65
CA LEU A 94 -14.08 -6.50 -3.32
C LEU A 94 -15.37 -6.90 -4.04
N ALA A 95 -16.31 -5.98 -4.23
CA ALA A 95 -17.48 -6.20 -5.08
C ALA A 95 -17.07 -6.49 -6.53
N GLY A 96 -16.04 -5.81 -7.03
CA GLY A 96 -15.41 -6.09 -8.32
C GLY A 96 -14.86 -7.52 -8.41
N VAL A 97 -14.14 -7.97 -7.37
CA VAL A 97 -13.62 -9.34 -7.27
C VAL A 97 -14.77 -10.36 -7.21
N LYS A 98 -15.81 -10.12 -6.40
CA LYS A 98 -16.97 -11.01 -6.23
C LYS A 98 -17.76 -11.23 -7.53
N ARG A 99 -17.71 -10.29 -8.48
CA ARG A 99 -18.35 -10.44 -9.81
C ARG A 99 -17.69 -11.51 -10.67
N SER A 100 -16.40 -11.74 -10.48
CA SER A 100 -15.60 -12.65 -11.30
C SER A 100 -15.23 -13.94 -10.55
N TYR A 101 -15.24 -13.90 -9.22
CA TYR A 101 -14.77 -14.98 -8.35
C TYR A 101 -15.66 -15.16 -7.12
N VAL A 102 -15.62 -16.34 -6.52
CA VAL A 102 -16.34 -16.61 -5.27
C VAL A 102 -15.42 -16.26 -4.11
N ILE A 103 -15.69 -15.16 -3.41
CA ILE A 103 -14.97 -14.84 -2.17
C ILE A 103 -15.55 -15.71 -1.05
N ASP A 104 -14.74 -16.58 -0.47
CA ASP A 104 -15.13 -17.44 0.65
C ASP A 104 -14.92 -16.73 1.98
N GLN A 105 -13.79 -16.03 2.12
CA GLN A 105 -13.43 -15.32 3.34
C GLN A 105 -12.55 -14.10 3.06
N ILE A 106 -12.74 -13.04 3.84
CA ILE A 106 -11.82 -11.90 3.91
C ILE A 106 -11.13 -11.91 5.28
N VAL A 107 -9.80 -11.83 5.30
CA VAL A 107 -8.99 -11.94 6.52
C VAL A 107 -8.10 -10.73 6.69
N LEU A 108 -8.25 -10.04 7.82
CA LEU A 108 -7.34 -8.99 8.25
C LEU A 108 -6.16 -9.60 9.00
N LEU A 109 -4.97 -9.58 8.39
CA LEU A 109 -3.76 -10.13 8.95
C LEU A 109 -3.10 -9.13 9.91
N SER A 110 -2.42 -9.66 10.93
CA SER A 110 -1.65 -8.86 11.87
C SER A 110 -0.33 -8.43 11.24
N ASN A 111 0.05 -7.16 11.39
CA ASN A 111 1.33 -6.64 10.91
C ASN A 111 2.19 -6.19 12.12
N PRO A 112 3.50 -6.53 12.18
CA PRO A 112 4.38 -6.08 13.26
C PRO A 112 4.51 -4.55 13.34
N ASP A 113 4.41 -3.85 12.21
CA ASP A 113 4.57 -2.40 12.14
C ASP A 113 3.25 -1.66 12.38
N ARG A 114 2.11 -2.37 12.28
CA ARG A 114 0.77 -1.76 12.33
C ARG A 114 -0.22 -2.65 13.07
N MET A 115 -0.71 -2.14 14.20
CA MET A 115 -1.72 -2.83 14.99
C MET A 115 -3.10 -2.74 14.33
N ILE A 116 -3.84 -3.84 14.40
CA ILE A 116 -5.27 -3.87 14.06
C ILE A 116 -6.01 -3.04 15.11
N GLN A 117 -6.64 -1.95 14.67
CA GLN A 117 -7.48 -1.11 15.51
C GLN A 117 -8.95 -1.56 15.48
N ILE A 118 -9.75 -1.12 16.45
CA ILE A 118 -11.18 -1.46 16.52
C ILE A 118 -11.95 -0.98 15.29
N ASP A 119 -11.60 0.18 14.74
CA ASP A 119 -12.24 0.74 13.56
C ASP A 119 -12.06 -0.16 12.33
N HIS A 120 -10.88 -0.77 12.16
CA HIS A 120 -10.66 -1.77 11.11
C HIS A 120 -11.61 -2.96 11.25
N LEU A 121 -11.87 -3.41 12.47
CA LEU A 121 -12.79 -4.53 12.71
C LEU A 121 -14.24 -4.13 12.43
N LEU A 122 -14.65 -2.91 12.80
CA LEU A 122 -15.99 -2.39 12.56
C LEU A 122 -16.27 -2.21 11.06
N GLU A 123 -15.34 -1.59 10.35
CA GLU A 123 -15.45 -1.40 8.90
C GLU A 123 -15.44 -2.74 8.17
N LEU A 124 -14.55 -3.66 8.56
CA LEU A 124 -14.52 -4.99 7.96
C LEU A 124 -15.79 -5.80 8.26
N ALA A 125 -16.37 -5.66 9.46
CA ALA A 125 -17.64 -6.28 9.81
C ALA A 125 -18.77 -5.78 8.90
N ARG A 126 -18.82 -4.47 8.67
CA ARG A 126 -19.77 -3.82 7.76
C ARG A 126 -19.60 -4.32 6.32
N ILE A 127 -18.38 -4.30 5.80
CA ILE A 127 -18.07 -4.79 4.44
C ILE A 127 -18.47 -6.26 4.29
N GLY A 128 -18.14 -7.10 5.28
CA GLY A 128 -18.53 -8.52 5.28
C GLY A 128 -20.03 -8.72 5.22
N ARG A 129 -20.80 -7.93 5.96
CA ARG A 129 -22.27 -7.95 5.92
C ARG A 129 -22.79 -7.50 4.56
N ASP A 130 -22.33 -6.36 4.06
CA ASP A 130 -22.83 -5.75 2.83
C ASP A 130 -22.46 -6.58 1.58
N LEU A 131 -21.32 -7.29 1.63
CA LEU A 131 -20.90 -8.25 0.62
C LEU A 131 -21.37 -9.68 0.88
N GLU A 132 -22.05 -9.99 1.98
CA GLU A 132 -22.44 -11.34 2.39
C GLU A 132 -21.26 -12.34 2.40
N VAL A 133 -20.10 -11.90 2.90
CA VAL A 133 -18.85 -12.68 2.95
C VAL A 133 -18.39 -12.82 4.39
N THR A 134 -17.89 -14.00 4.73
CA THR A 134 -17.30 -14.26 6.05
C THR A 134 -16.04 -13.42 6.24
N THR A 135 -15.98 -12.65 7.33
CA THR A 135 -14.81 -11.86 7.69
C THR A 135 -14.12 -12.40 8.92
N ALA A 136 -12.80 -12.27 8.98
CA ALA A 136 -11.99 -12.67 10.11
C ALA A 136 -10.78 -11.74 10.30
N TYR A 137 -10.17 -11.77 11.48
CA TYR A 137 -8.89 -11.13 11.75
C TYR A 137 -7.94 -12.08 12.46
N GLN A 138 -6.65 -11.84 12.27
CA GLN A 138 -5.59 -12.58 12.94
C GLN A 138 -5.29 -11.96 14.30
N GLN A 139 -5.32 -12.78 15.34
CA GLN A 139 -4.87 -12.43 16.68
C GLN A 139 -3.81 -13.44 17.13
N GLY A 140 -2.54 -13.03 17.09
CA GLY A 140 -1.41 -13.93 17.31
C GLY A 140 -1.39 -15.04 16.25
N ASN A 141 -1.53 -16.29 16.69
CA ASN A 141 -1.52 -17.46 15.81
C ASN A 141 -2.94 -17.96 15.44
N GLU A 142 -3.98 -17.26 15.88
CA GLU A 142 -5.38 -17.67 15.68
C GLU A 142 -6.11 -16.72 14.72
N LEU A 143 -7.06 -17.27 13.97
CA LEU A 143 -8.03 -16.48 13.21
C LEU A 143 -9.33 -16.38 13.99
N LYS A 144 -9.79 -15.16 14.22
CA LYS A 144 -11.05 -14.87 14.89
C LYS A 144 -12.06 -14.34 13.88
N LEU A 145 -13.24 -14.96 13.87
CA LEU A 145 -14.34 -14.52 13.02
C LEU A 145 -14.87 -13.17 13.49
N ILE A 146 -15.15 -12.30 12.53
CA ILE A 146 -15.83 -11.04 12.74
C ILE A 146 -17.30 -11.30 12.41
N SER A 147 -18.15 -11.21 13.43
CA SER A 147 -19.58 -11.40 13.28
C SER A 147 -20.26 -10.04 13.44
N ALA A 148 -20.76 -9.47 12.34
CA ALA A 148 -21.76 -8.41 12.40
C ALA A 148 -23.13 -9.09 12.58
N GLN A 149 -23.64 -9.12 13.82
CA GLN A 149 -25.06 -9.43 14.06
C GLN A 149 -25.92 -8.20 13.78
#